data_AF-A0A558BXY0-F1
#
_entry.id   AF-A0A558BXY0-F1
#
_cell.length_a   1.000
_cell.length_b   1.000
_cell.length_c   1.000
_cell.angle_alpha   90.00
_cell.angle_beta   90.00
_cell.angle_gamma   90.00
#
_symmetry.space_group_name_H-M   'P 1'
#
loop_
_entity.id
_entity.type
_entity.pdbx_description
1 polymer ?
#
loop_
_entity_poly.entity_id
_entity_poly.type
_entity_poly.pdbx_seq_one_letter_code
_entity_poly.pdbx_strand_id
1 'polypeptide(L)'
;MTRSFWTQFAALVLASYAVLFGLRAWLGPAVVHPLAPYVLGGLLAVTLLTYWLTARFVSRSADNFLGAYFGGVVLRLMLSLVIVLVYFYRGGAHEGRGTWAFLGVFFVSYFLGAGFEIWAIFSNLRPFSKKQVPEE
;
A
#
# COMPACT_ATOMS: atom_id res chain seq x y z
N MET A 1 9.86 -11.44 9.26
CA MET A 1 9.63 -11.27 7.80
C MET A 1 10.48 -12.28 7.05
N THR A 2 9.95 -12.92 6.01
CA THR A 2 10.68 -13.92 5.23
C THR A 2 11.47 -13.25 4.10
N ARG A 3 12.50 -13.96 3.57
CA ARG A 3 13.27 -13.49 2.40
C ARG A 3 12.38 -13.29 1.17
N SER A 4 11.39 -14.18 0.99
CA SER A 4 10.40 -14.12 -0.11
C SER A 4 9.57 -12.83 -0.07
N PHE A 5 9.11 -12.43 1.11
CA PHE A 5 8.39 -11.16 1.29
C PHE A 5 9.23 -9.96 0.85
N TRP A 6 10.49 -9.88 1.29
CA TRP A 6 11.38 -8.77 0.91
C TRP A 6 11.62 -8.70 -0.59
N THR A 7 11.80 -9.84 -1.26
CA THR A 7 11.97 -9.86 -2.72
C THR A 7 10.72 -9.39 -3.45
N GLN A 8 9.52 -9.81 -3.00
CA GLN A 8 8.25 -9.43 -3.62
C GLN A 8 7.91 -7.97 -3.36
N PHE A 9 8.15 -7.49 -2.14
CA PHE A 9 7.96 -6.08 -1.80
C PHE A 9 8.93 -5.19 -2.58
N ALA A 10 10.22 -5.56 -2.66
CA ALA A 10 11.19 -4.83 -3.46
C ALA A 10 10.81 -4.82 -4.95
N ALA A 11 10.36 -5.95 -5.49
CA ALA A 11 9.86 -6.02 -6.87
C ALA A 11 8.65 -5.10 -7.08
N LEU A 12 7.69 -5.08 -6.16
CA LEU A 12 6.54 -4.17 -6.21
C LEU A 12 6.99 -2.72 -6.19
N VAL A 13 7.89 -2.34 -5.27
CA VAL A 13 8.42 -0.98 -5.15
C VAL A 13 9.09 -0.57 -6.47
N LEU A 14 10.04 -1.38 -6.95
CA LEU A 14 10.78 -1.09 -8.18
C LEU A 14 9.87 -1.01 -9.40
N ALA A 15 8.94 -1.97 -9.57
CA ALA A 15 7.99 -1.96 -10.67
C ALA A 15 7.07 -0.73 -10.62
N SER A 16 6.55 -0.38 -9.44
CA SER A 16 5.66 0.76 -9.28
C SER A 16 6.37 2.08 -9.58
N TYR A 17 7.61 2.25 -9.10
CA TYR A 17 8.41 3.44 -9.41
C TYR A 17 8.84 3.47 -10.87
N ALA A 18 9.21 2.34 -11.48
CA ALA A 18 9.58 2.27 -12.90
C ALA A 18 8.40 2.69 -13.78
N VAL A 19 7.20 2.17 -13.52
CA VAL A 19 5.99 2.56 -14.24
C VAL A 19 5.68 4.04 -14.01
N LEU A 20 5.76 4.52 -12.77
CA LEU A 20 5.47 5.92 -12.46
C LEU A 20 6.42 6.88 -13.18
N PHE A 21 7.73 6.63 -13.12
CA PHE A 21 8.73 7.46 -13.78
C PHE A 21 8.67 7.34 -15.31
N GLY A 22 8.39 6.14 -15.84
CA GLY A 22 8.17 5.94 -17.27
C GLY A 22 6.98 6.74 -17.78
N LEU A 23 5.83 6.67 -17.09
CA LEU A 23 4.65 7.47 -17.43
C LEU A 23 4.93 8.97 -17.33
N ARG A 24 5.67 9.40 -16.31
CA ARG A 24 6.04 10.81 -16.14
C ARG A 24 6.94 11.30 -17.27
N ALA A 25 7.88 10.48 -17.73
CA ALA A 25 8.78 10.82 -18.84
C ALA A 25 8.04 10.93 -20.18
N TRP A 26 7.01 10.10 -20.39
CA TRP A 26 6.29 10.02 -21.66
C TRP A 26 5.13 11.01 -21.78
N LEU A 27 4.37 11.20 -20.70
CA LEU A 27 3.12 11.99 -20.68
C LEU A 27 3.28 13.35 -20.00
N GLY A 28 4.41 13.57 -19.32
CA GLY A 28 4.72 14.81 -18.63
C GLY A 28 3.88 15.07 -17.37
N PRO A 29 4.09 16.25 -16.73
CA PRO A 29 3.47 16.62 -15.46
C PRO A 29 1.96 16.89 -15.56
N ALA A 30 1.40 16.98 -16.78
CA ALA A 30 -0.03 17.14 -17.01
C ALA A 30 -0.84 15.88 -16.68
N VAL A 31 -0.20 14.70 -16.74
CA VAL A 31 -0.84 13.40 -16.45
C VAL A 31 -0.30 12.79 -15.16
N VAL A 32 1.00 12.94 -14.88
CA VAL A 32 1.60 12.44 -13.64
C VAL A 32 1.92 13.60 -12.71
N HIS A 33 1.18 13.69 -11.62
CA HIS A 33 1.33 14.77 -10.65
C HIS A 33 2.77 14.81 -10.07
N PRO A 34 3.39 15.98 -9.88
CA PRO A 34 4.73 16.08 -9.30
C PRO A 34 4.87 15.43 -7.92
N LEU A 35 3.79 15.42 -7.14
CA LEU A 35 3.75 14.78 -5.81
C LEU A 35 3.59 13.25 -5.86
N ALA A 36 3.38 12.67 -7.04
CA ALA A 36 3.13 11.24 -7.20
C ALA A 36 4.17 10.32 -6.53
N PRO A 37 5.50 10.58 -6.62
CA PRO A 37 6.50 9.72 -5.99
C PRO A 37 6.41 9.69 -4.46
N TYR A 38 5.98 10.80 -3.85
CA TYR A 38 5.82 10.92 -2.40
C TYR A 38 4.56 10.19 -1.92
N VAL A 39 3.46 10.29 -2.67
CA VAL A 39 2.21 9.55 -2.37
C VAL A 39 2.45 8.04 -2.47
N LEU A 40 3.06 7.59 -3.57
CA LEU A 40 3.40 6.19 -3.77
C LEU A 40 4.34 5.69 -2.65
N GLY A 41 5.41 6.43 -2.37
CA GLY A 41 6.36 6.07 -1.31
C GLY A 41 5.72 6.01 0.06
N GLY A 42 4.86 6.98 0.40
CA GLY A 42 4.13 7.00 1.66
C GLY A 42 3.20 5.79 1.83
N LEU A 43 2.43 5.44 0.80
CA LEU A 43 1.52 4.30 0.84
C LEU A 43 2.27 2.96 0.87
N LEU A 44 3.40 2.84 0.18
CA LEU A 44 4.28 1.68 0.26
C LEU A 44 4.92 1.55 1.65
N ALA A 45 5.36 2.66 2.24
CA ALA A 45 5.91 2.68 3.60
C ALA A 45 4.87 2.26 4.65
N VAL A 46 3.63 2.73 4.52
CA VAL A 46 2.54 2.23 5.38
C VAL A 46 2.31 0.75 5.18
N THR A 47 2.29 0.28 3.93
CA THR A 47 2.10 -1.16 3.65
C THR A 47 3.19 -2.01 4.30
N LEU A 48 4.44 -1.55 4.29
CA LEU A 48 5.54 -2.22 4.99
C LEU A 48 5.33 -2.20 6.51
N LEU A 49 4.93 -1.04 7.06
CA LEU A 49 4.69 -0.85 8.48
C LEU A 49 3.54 -1.70 9.00
N THR A 50 2.40 -1.73 8.30
CA THR A 50 1.22 -2.51 8.69
C THR A 50 1.52 -4.01 8.65
N TYR A 51 2.23 -4.48 7.62
CA TYR A 51 2.69 -5.86 7.57
C TYR A 51 3.68 -6.18 8.70
N TRP A 52 4.62 -5.28 8.99
CA TRP A 52 5.56 -5.45 10.11
C TRP A 52 4.85 -5.54 11.45
N LEU A 53 3.88 -4.65 11.71
CA LEU A 53 3.04 -4.69 12.91
C LEU A 53 2.27 -6.01 12.97
N THR A 54 1.62 -6.42 11.88
CA THR A 54 0.86 -7.68 11.81
C THR A 54 1.75 -8.86 12.14
N ALA A 55 2.94 -8.97 11.53
CA ALA A 55 3.89 -10.03 11.82
C ALA A 55 4.36 -10.02 13.29
N ARG A 56 4.55 -8.84 13.89
CA ARG A 56 4.94 -8.69 15.31
C ARG A 56 3.82 -9.13 16.25
N PHE A 57 2.58 -8.72 16.01
CA PHE A 57 1.44 -9.07 16.87
C PHE A 57 1.08 -10.56 16.76
N VAL A 58 1.07 -11.11 15.55
CA VAL A 58 0.81 -12.54 15.31
C VAL A 58 1.87 -13.42 15.98
N SER A 59 3.14 -12.99 15.99
CA SER A 59 4.21 -13.74 16.68
C SER A 59 4.02 -13.86 18.20
N ARG A 60 3.18 -13.01 18.80
CA ARG A 60 2.85 -13.04 20.23
C ARG A 60 1.59 -13.82 20.52
N SER A 61 0.57 -13.71 19.68
CA SER A 61 -0.63 -14.55 19.72
C SER A 61 -1.35 -14.52 18.37
N ALA A 62 -1.77 -15.69 17.90
CA ALA A 62 -2.52 -15.83 16.65
C ALA A 62 -3.89 -15.13 16.71
N ASP A 63 -4.48 -15.00 17.89
CA ASP A 63 -5.78 -14.34 18.10
C ASP A 63 -5.73 -12.84 17.79
N ASN A 64 -4.54 -12.23 17.85
CA ASN A 64 -4.35 -10.81 17.54
C ASN A 64 -4.28 -10.52 16.04
N PHE A 65 -4.32 -11.54 15.18
CA PHE A 65 -4.24 -11.37 13.73
C PHE A 65 -5.31 -10.41 13.20
N LEU A 66 -6.57 -10.63 13.62
CA LEU A 66 -7.71 -9.85 13.13
C LEU A 66 -7.60 -8.39 13.56
N GLY A 67 -7.24 -8.15 14.83
CA GLY A 67 -7.04 -6.80 15.36
C GLY A 67 -5.87 -6.06 14.69
N ALA A 68 -4.76 -6.75 14.42
CA ALA A 68 -3.62 -6.16 13.74
C ALA A 68 -3.94 -5.82 12.26
N TYR A 69 -4.69 -6.68 11.57
CA TYR A 69 -5.14 -6.43 10.21
C TYR A 69 -6.08 -5.23 10.13
N PHE A 70 -7.15 -5.20 10.94
CA PHE A 70 -8.07 -4.07 10.95
C PHE A 70 -7.37 -2.78 11.40
N GLY A 71 -6.45 -2.86 12.37
CA GLY A 71 -5.60 -1.73 12.74
C GLY A 71 -4.77 -1.22 11.57
N GLY A 72 -4.20 -2.12 10.76
CA GLY A 72 -3.48 -1.76 9.53
C GLY A 72 -4.37 -1.09 8.48
N VAL A 73 -5.57 -1.61 8.26
CA VAL A 73 -6.57 -1.01 7.36
C VAL A 73 -6.96 0.39 7.85
N VAL A 74 -7.27 0.56 9.13
CA VAL A 74 -7.61 1.86 9.74
C VAL A 74 -6.44 2.84 9.61
N LEU A 75 -5.21 2.40 9.90
CA LEU A 75 -4.02 3.24 9.75
C LEU A 75 -3.84 3.71 8.31
N ARG A 76 -4.03 2.83 7.33
CA ARG A 76 -3.96 3.20 5.91
C ARG A 76 -5.06 4.20 5.57
N LEU A 77 -6.31 3.96 5.97
CA LEU A 77 -7.41 4.88 5.70
C LEU A 77 -7.17 6.26 6.31
N MET A 78 -6.66 6.32 7.54
CA MET A 78 -6.29 7.58 8.20
C MET A 78 -5.16 8.30 7.46
N LEU A 79 -4.09 7.60 7.07
CA LEU A 79 -3.02 8.27 6.31
C LEU A 79 -3.50 8.72 4.93
N SER A 80 -4.28 7.88 4.24
CA SER A 80 -4.93 8.21 2.98
C SER A 80 -5.76 9.50 3.09
N LEU A 81 -6.56 9.61 4.15
CA LEU A 81 -7.34 10.82 4.42
C LEU A 81 -6.44 12.03 4.65
N VAL A 82 -5.39 11.89 5.48
CA VAL A 82 -4.43 12.98 5.75
C VAL A 82 -3.74 13.45 4.48
N ILE A 83 -3.28 12.53 3.62
CA ILE A 83 -2.63 12.87 2.34
C ILE A 83 -3.55 13.70 1.46
N VAL A 84 -4.82 13.26 1.32
CA VAL A 84 -5.82 13.96 0.51
C VAL A 84 -6.17 15.32 1.11
N LEU A 85 -6.35 15.39 2.43
CA LEU A 85 -6.68 16.63 3.14
C LEU A 85 -5.55 17.67 3.02
N VAL A 86 -4.30 17.24 3.21
CA VAL A 86 -3.10 18.10 3.07
C VAL A 86 -2.98 18.60 1.63
N TYR A 87 -3.26 17.74 0.63
CA TYR A 87 -3.25 18.15 -0.76
C TYR A 87 -4.29 19.23 -1.06
N PHE A 88 -5.53 19.05 -0.61
CA PHE A 88 -6.58 20.06 -0.79
C PHE A 88 -6.29 21.35 -0.01
N TYR A 89 -5.79 21.24 1.22
CA TYR A 89 -5.43 22.39 2.05
C TYR A 89 -4.31 23.25 1.44
N ARG A 90 -3.36 22.62 0.74
CA ARG A 90 -2.28 23.31 0.02
C ARG A 90 -2.71 23.96 -1.30
N GLY A 91 -4.01 24.01 -1.59
CA GLY A 91 -4.55 24.62 -2.81
C GLY A 91 -4.73 23.65 -3.97
N GLY A 92 -4.54 22.34 -3.75
CA GLY A 92 -4.78 21.31 -4.77
C GLY A 92 -6.20 21.28 -5.32
N ALA A 93 -7.17 21.90 -4.62
CA ALA A 93 -8.54 22.09 -5.12
C ALA A 93 -8.64 23.04 -6.32
N HIS A 94 -7.69 23.96 -6.46
CA HIS A 94 -7.70 25.00 -7.52
C HIS A 94 -6.79 24.64 -8.71
N GLU A 95 -6.14 23.48 -8.68
CA GLU A 95 -5.15 23.04 -9.67
C GLU A 95 -5.78 22.48 -10.96
N GLY A 96 -7.11 22.36 -11.02
CA GLY A 96 -7.86 21.94 -12.19
C GLY A 96 -7.50 20.53 -12.65
N ARG A 97 -6.75 20.40 -13.77
CA ARG A 97 -6.31 19.10 -14.29
C ARG A 97 -5.30 18.41 -13.37
N GLY A 98 -4.52 19.17 -12.57
CA GLY A 98 -3.57 18.62 -11.60
C GLY A 98 -4.24 17.78 -10.50
N THR A 99 -5.43 18.20 -10.06
CA THR A 99 -6.25 17.49 -9.07
C THR A 99 -6.60 16.08 -9.53
N TRP A 100 -7.01 15.93 -10.80
CA TRP A 100 -7.37 14.63 -11.38
C TRP A 100 -6.14 13.72 -11.54
N ALA A 101 -5.00 14.29 -11.95
CA ALA A 101 -3.73 13.57 -12.03
C ALA A 101 -3.29 13.06 -10.64
N PHE A 102 -3.43 13.88 -9.60
CA PHE A 102 -3.13 13.50 -8.22
C PHE A 102 -4.06 12.39 -7.72
N LEU A 103 -5.37 12.56 -7.87
CA LEU A 103 -6.38 11.56 -7.49
C LEU A 103 -6.15 10.22 -8.19
N GLY A 104 -5.87 10.23 -9.49
CA GLY A 104 -5.58 9.02 -10.26
C GLY A 104 -4.38 8.25 -9.70
N VAL A 105 -3.25 8.93 -9.51
CA VAL A 105 -2.06 8.31 -8.91
C VAL A 105 -2.34 7.81 -7.50
N PHE A 106 -3.05 8.60 -6.69
CA PHE A 106 -3.38 8.25 -5.32
C PHE A 106 -4.18 6.95 -5.26
N PHE A 107 -5.26 6.83 -6.06
CA PHE A 107 -6.08 5.62 -6.10
C PHE A 107 -5.29 4.40 -6.59
N VAL A 108 -4.53 4.54 -7.67
CA VAL A 108 -3.70 3.44 -8.19
C VAL A 108 -2.70 2.97 -7.14
N SER A 109 -1.99 3.90 -6.50
CA SER A 109 -1.02 3.60 -5.45
C SER A 109 -1.67 2.94 -4.24
N TYR A 110 -2.86 3.42 -3.85
CA TYR A 110 -3.65 2.85 -2.76
C TYR A 110 -4.04 1.41 -3.05
N PHE A 111 -4.58 1.13 -4.24
CA PHE A 111 -4.98 -0.23 -4.65
C PHE A 111 -3.78 -1.17 -4.77
N LEU A 112 -2.62 -0.70 -5.24
CA LEU A 112 -1.40 -1.50 -5.27
C LEU A 112 -0.95 -1.90 -3.86
N GLY A 113 -0.92 -0.95 -2.93
CA GLY A 113 -0.57 -1.23 -1.53
C GLY A 113 -1.57 -2.17 -0.85
N ALA A 114 -2.87 -1.91 -1.01
CA ALA A 114 -3.94 -2.72 -0.43
C ALA A 114 -3.99 -4.13 -1.02
N GLY A 115 -3.89 -4.25 -2.34
CA GLY A 115 -3.84 -5.54 -3.02
C GLY A 115 -2.64 -6.37 -2.59
N PHE A 116 -1.46 -5.75 -2.47
CA PHE A 116 -0.27 -6.43 -1.96
C PHE A 116 -0.43 -6.90 -0.52
N GLU A 117 -0.98 -6.08 0.37
CA GLU A 117 -1.19 -6.45 1.76
C GLU A 117 -2.14 -7.65 1.91
N ILE A 118 -3.28 -7.61 1.21
CA ILE A 118 -4.24 -8.72 1.17
C ILE A 118 -3.54 -10.00 0.66
N TRP A 119 -2.84 -9.90 -0.46
CA TRP A 119 -2.13 -11.04 -1.05
C TRP A 119 -1.02 -11.60 -0.13
N ALA A 120 -0.22 -10.72 0.49
CA ALA A 120 0.85 -11.10 1.40
C ALA A 120 0.29 -11.79 2.66
N ILE A 121 -0.86 -11.35 3.14
CA ILE A 121 -1.57 -12.00 4.25
C ILE A 121 -2.08 -13.39 3.84
N PHE A 122 -2.82 -13.48 2.72
CA PHE A 122 -3.38 -14.75 2.25
C PHE A 122 -2.30 -15.80 2.00
N SER A 123 -1.17 -15.41 1.40
CA SER A 123 -0.05 -16.33 1.15
C SER A 123 0.61 -16.85 2.44
N ASN A 124 0.62 -16.06 3.51
CA ASN A 124 1.09 -16.51 4.84
C ASN A 124 0.03 -17.29 5.62
N LEU A 125 -1.27 -17.12 5.35
CA LEU A 125 -2.36 -17.88 5.98
C LEU A 125 -2.60 -19.25 5.32
N ARG A 126 -2.26 -19.41 4.05
CA ARG A 126 -2.41 -20.66 3.28
C ARG A 126 -1.82 -21.92 3.97
N PRO A 127 -0.68 -21.86 4.69
CA PRO A 127 -0.15 -23.00 5.45
C PRO A 127 -0.98 -23.34 6.70
N PHE A 128 -1.65 -22.36 7.32
CA PHE A 128 -2.44 -22.57 8.54
C PHE A 128 -3.77 -23.29 8.26
N SER A 129 -4.42 -22.98 7.13
CA SER A 129 -5.65 -23.66 6.70
C SER A 129 -5.46 -25.15 6.40
N LYS A 130 -4.28 -25.55 5.90
CA LYS A 130 -3.96 -26.97 5.65
C LYS A 130 -3.84 -27.82 6.92
N LYS A 131 -3.60 -27.21 8.09
CA LYS A 131 -3.47 -27.93 9.36
C LYS A 131 -4.81 -28.26 10.03
N GLN A 132 -5.93 -27.74 9.50
CA GLN A 132 -7.27 -27.90 10.08
C GLN A 132 -8.13 -28.95 9.37
N VAL A 133 -7.63 -29.63 8.34
CA VAL A 133 -8.30 -30.80 7.75
C VAL A 133 -7.69 -32.04 8.39
N PRO A 134 -8.43 -32.80 9.23
CA PRO A 134 -8.01 -34.15 9.59
C PRO A 134 -7.87 -34.93 8.27
N GLU A 135 -6.70 -35.50 8.00
CA GLU A 135 -6.61 -36.53 6.96
C GLU A 135 -7.47 -37.70 7.45
N GLU A 136 -8.61 -37.92 6.80
CA GLU A 136 -9.41 -39.15 6.93
C GLU A 136 -8.71 -40.32 6.22
#